data_AF-A0A537K8R3-F1
#
_entry.id   AF-A0A537K8R3-F1
#
_cell.length_a   1.000
_cell.length_b   1.000
_cell.length_c   1.000
_cell.angle_alpha   90.00
_cell.angle_beta   90.00
_cell.angle_gamma   90.00
#
_symmetry.space_group_name_H-M   'P 1'
#
loop_
_entity.id
_entity.type
_entity.pdbx_description
1 polymer ?
#
loop_
_entity_poly.entity_id
_entity_poly.type
_entity_poly.pdbx_seq_one_letter_code
_entity_poly.pdbx_strand_id
1 'polypeptide(L)'
;MKKINIASVVFITVLSISCNNSKSTNAGTEKKENETSLKGNKAPADYFTGNVWVNPLAYDSLAYWTIAKVTFEPGAHSNWHTHPGKQVLVITEGTGYLKENGKPIQLLRKGDVVIIQPGVGFVQIVMNPDIKNGVVNWLERVTDEEYKSGK
;
A
#
# COMPACT_ATOMS: atom_id res chain seq x y z
N MET A 1 -70.90 22.26 -23.74
CA MET A 1 -71.35 23.40 -22.92
C MET A 1 -71.98 22.89 -21.64
N LYS A 2 -71.38 23.14 -20.47
CA LYS A 2 -72.01 23.66 -19.24
C LYS A 2 -70.98 23.62 -18.10
N LYS A 3 -70.58 24.81 -17.67
CA LYS A 3 -69.85 25.05 -16.42
C LYS A 3 -70.86 24.95 -15.28
N ILE A 4 -70.49 24.35 -14.16
CA ILE A 4 -71.13 24.61 -12.87
C ILE A 4 -70.01 24.87 -11.85
N ASN A 5 -69.91 26.13 -11.43
CA ASN A 5 -69.21 26.58 -10.23
C ASN A 5 -70.25 26.66 -9.12
N ILE A 6 -70.02 26.03 -7.97
CA ILE A 6 -70.60 26.49 -6.71
C ILE A 6 -69.53 26.36 -5.64
N ALA A 7 -69.06 27.53 -5.20
CA ALA A 7 -68.33 27.72 -3.96
C ALA A 7 -69.24 27.41 -2.77
N SER A 8 -68.73 26.73 -1.74
CA SER A 8 -69.08 27.02 -0.35
C SER A 8 -68.03 26.42 0.58
N VAL A 9 -67.41 27.33 1.30
CA VAL A 9 -66.45 27.19 2.41
C VAL A 9 -67.20 26.72 3.65
N VAL A 10 -66.71 25.68 4.36
CA VAL A 10 -66.71 25.55 5.85
C VAL A 10 -65.66 24.47 6.19
N PHE A 11 -64.46 24.82 6.66
CA PHE A 11 -64.02 25.01 8.06
C PHE A 11 -63.66 23.70 8.80
N ILE A 12 -62.35 23.56 9.05
CA ILE A 12 -61.70 22.91 10.19
C ILE A 12 -61.80 21.38 10.32
N THR A 13 -60.67 20.72 10.08
CA THR A 13 -59.80 20.26 11.20
C THR A 13 -58.43 19.88 10.67
N VAL A 14 -57.41 20.52 11.25
CA VAL A 14 -56.00 20.19 11.04
C VAL A 14 -55.74 18.84 11.71
N LEU A 15 -55.63 17.78 10.92
CA LEU A 15 -54.91 16.59 11.36
C LEU A 15 -53.52 16.66 10.73
N SER A 16 -52.60 17.26 11.48
CA SER A 16 -51.17 17.17 11.24
C SER A 16 -50.75 15.70 11.31
N ILE A 17 -50.73 15.02 10.16
CA ILE A 17 -49.93 13.82 9.96
C ILE A 17 -48.48 14.32 9.98
N SER A 18 -47.93 14.37 11.19
CA SER A 18 -46.50 14.46 11.41
C SER A 18 -45.89 13.22 10.76
N CYS A 19 -45.43 13.35 9.53
CA CYS A 19 -44.43 12.43 9.00
C CYS A 19 -43.20 12.63 9.88
N ASN A 20 -43.08 11.78 10.90
CA ASN A 20 -41.85 11.59 11.65
C ASN A 20 -40.79 11.15 10.64
N ASN A 21 -40.06 12.12 10.11
CA ASN A 21 -38.76 11.87 9.53
C ASN A 21 -37.91 11.39 10.71
N SER A 22 -37.78 10.08 10.87
CA SER A 22 -36.72 9.53 11.70
C SER A 22 -35.41 10.00 11.06
N LYS A 23 -34.90 11.14 11.54
CA LYS A 23 -33.49 11.45 11.51
C LYS A 23 -32.83 10.31 12.28
N SER A 24 -32.49 9.25 11.57
CA SER A 24 -31.39 8.39 12.00
C SER A 24 -30.15 9.25 11.86
N THR A 25 -29.81 9.92 12.96
CA THR A 25 -28.48 10.41 13.21
C THR A 25 -27.56 9.20 13.29
N ASN A 26 -27.16 8.68 12.14
CA ASN A 26 -25.82 8.14 12.04
C ASN A 26 -24.97 9.28 11.51
N ALA A 27 -24.28 9.95 12.42
CA ALA A 27 -22.96 10.48 12.16
C ALA A 27 -22.05 9.29 11.79
N GLY A 28 -22.32 8.69 10.64
CA GLY A 28 -21.44 7.77 9.97
C GLY A 28 -20.42 8.65 9.30
N THR A 29 -19.32 8.87 10.00
CA THR A 29 -18.05 9.31 9.43
C THR A 29 -17.93 8.73 8.03
N GLU A 30 -17.99 9.57 6.99
CA GLU A 30 -17.44 9.20 5.70
C GLU A 30 -15.99 8.81 5.99
N LYS A 31 -15.72 7.50 6.11
CA LYS A 31 -14.37 6.99 6.03
C LYS A 31 -13.94 7.32 4.61
N LYS A 32 -13.31 8.48 4.46
CA LYS A 32 -12.26 8.66 3.48
C LYS A 32 -11.35 7.45 3.68
N GLU A 33 -11.49 6.42 2.85
CA GLU A 33 -10.52 5.33 2.81
C GLU A 33 -9.19 6.00 2.52
N ASN A 34 -8.45 6.19 3.60
CA ASN A 34 -7.22 6.95 3.60
C ASN A 34 -6.27 6.19 2.67
N GLU A 35 -5.66 6.83 1.67
CA GLU A 35 -4.67 6.17 0.78
C GLU A 35 -3.62 5.35 1.56
N THR A 36 -3.39 5.68 2.83
CA THR A 36 -2.55 4.92 3.75
C THR A 36 -3.02 3.48 3.99
N SER A 37 -4.32 3.18 3.96
CA SER A 37 -4.84 1.81 4.15
C SER A 37 -4.51 0.90 2.98
N LEU A 38 -4.29 1.45 1.78
CA LEU A 38 -3.88 0.67 0.59
C LEU A 38 -2.38 0.40 0.55
N LYS A 39 -1.56 1.24 1.20
CA LYS A 39 -0.09 1.13 1.22
C LYS A 39 0.43 0.09 2.20
N GLY A 40 -0.33 -0.23 3.25
CA GLY A 40 0.08 -1.14 4.33
C GLY A 40 0.69 -0.41 5.53
N ASN A 41 1.46 -1.14 6.34
CA ASN A 41 2.07 -0.61 7.56
C ASN A 41 3.35 0.15 7.25
N LYS A 42 3.59 1.28 7.92
CA LYS A 42 4.85 2.02 7.78
C LYS A 42 6.01 1.12 8.24
N ALA A 43 7.04 1.02 7.42
CA ALA A 43 8.20 0.19 7.71
C ALA A 43 9.07 0.81 8.82
N PRO A 44 9.72 -0.01 9.66
CA PRO A 44 10.59 0.49 10.73
C PRO A 44 11.77 1.30 10.17
N ALA A 45 12.06 2.45 10.79
CA ALA A 45 13.16 3.32 10.38
C ALA A 45 14.55 2.66 10.55
N ASP A 46 14.64 1.62 11.37
CA ASP A 46 15.87 0.85 11.59
C ASP A 46 16.33 0.11 10.32
N TYR A 47 15.40 -0.19 9.40
CA TYR A 47 15.68 -0.98 8.20
C TYR A 47 15.56 -0.19 6.90
N PHE A 48 15.01 1.03 6.96
CA PHE A 48 14.69 1.83 5.79
C PHE A 48 15.04 3.31 6.00
N THR A 49 15.53 3.93 4.93
CA THR A 49 15.65 5.39 4.80
C THR A 49 14.41 5.93 4.09
N GLY A 50 13.85 7.04 4.58
CA GLY A 50 12.66 7.67 3.99
C GLY A 50 11.36 6.98 4.37
N ASN A 51 10.29 7.27 3.65
CA ASN A 51 8.98 6.69 3.89
C ASN A 51 8.80 5.43 3.03
N VAL A 52 8.65 4.30 3.72
CA VAL A 52 8.40 2.98 3.13
C VAL A 52 7.20 2.35 3.82
N TRP A 53 6.35 1.66 3.08
CA TRP A 53 5.24 0.87 3.62
C TRP A 53 5.31 -0.57 3.13
N VAL A 54 5.02 -1.52 4.02
CA VAL A 54 4.95 -2.95 3.73
C VAL A 54 3.51 -3.41 3.95
N ASN A 55 2.90 -3.95 2.91
CA ASN A 55 1.58 -4.58 2.92
C ASN A 55 1.73 -6.09 2.66
N PRO A 56 1.70 -6.93 3.71
CA PRO A 56 1.69 -8.38 3.55
C PRO A 56 0.44 -8.81 2.76
N LEU A 57 0.61 -9.65 1.73
CA LEU A 57 -0.48 -10.12 0.87
C LEU A 57 -0.79 -11.59 1.09
N ALA A 58 0.24 -12.43 1.23
CA ALA A 58 0.08 -13.86 1.45
C ALA A 58 1.29 -14.46 2.16
N TYR A 59 1.05 -15.57 2.85
CA TYR A 59 2.05 -16.32 3.59
C TYR A 59 1.65 -17.80 3.61
N ASP A 60 2.60 -18.68 3.34
CA ASP A 60 2.43 -20.12 3.45
C ASP A 60 3.62 -20.73 4.21
N SER A 61 3.35 -21.24 5.40
CA SER A 61 4.35 -21.86 6.26
C SER A 61 4.76 -23.27 5.82
N LEU A 62 3.89 -23.99 5.11
CA LEU A 62 4.18 -25.35 4.64
C LEU A 62 5.05 -25.31 3.38
N ALA A 63 4.81 -24.33 2.52
CA ALA A 63 5.59 -24.09 1.31
C ALA A 63 6.75 -23.09 1.51
N TYR A 64 6.91 -22.53 2.71
CA TYR A 64 7.98 -21.61 3.09
C TYR A 64 8.13 -20.39 2.15
N TRP A 65 7.04 -19.67 1.87
CA TRP A 65 7.10 -18.43 1.09
C TRP A 65 6.19 -17.32 1.63
N THR A 66 6.51 -16.07 1.27
CA THR A 66 5.68 -14.90 1.58
C THR A 66 5.62 -13.92 0.41
N ILE A 67 4.48 -13.26 0.27
CA ILE A 67 4.26 -12.18 -0.68
C ILE A 67 3.88 -10.94 0.10
N ALA A 68 4.52 -9.82 -0.25
CA ALA A 68 4.12 -8.49 0.19
C ALA A 68 4.06 -7.54 -1.01
N LYS A 69 3.42 -6.39 -0.82
CA LYS A 69 3.64 -5.17 -1.60
C LYS A 69 4.43 -4.20 -0.72
N VAL A 70 5.55 -3.68 -1.20
CA VAL A 70 6.32 -2.62 -0.53
C VAL A 70 6.29 -1.40 -1.43
N THR A 71 5.99 -0.25 -0.84
CA THR A 71 5.90 1.03 -1.53
C THR A 71 6.94 1.97 -0.97
N PHE A 72 7.74 2.58 -1.85
CA PHE A 72 8.80 3.52 -1.51
C PHE A 72 8.41 4.89 -2.03
N GLU A 73 8.52 5.94 -1.19
CA GLU A 73 8.51 7.30 -1.71
C GLU A 73 9.80 7.61 -2.48
N PRO A 74 9.81 8.65 -3.34
CA PRO A 74 11.04 9.11 -3.97
C PRO A 74 12.17 9.34 -2.95
N GLY A 75 13.33 8.76 -3.20
CA GLY A 75 14.47 8.83 -2.27
C GLY A 75 14.51 7.74 -1.20
N ALA A 76 13.38 7.10 -0.91
CA ALA A 76 13.33 6.04 0.09
C ALA A 76 14.01 4.77 -0.43
N HIS A 77 14.67 4.05 0.47
CA HIS A 77 15.42 2.84 0.15
C HIS A 77 15.59 1.97 1.40
N SER A 78 15.81 0.67 1.21
CA SER A 78 16.18 -0.21 2.31
C SER A 78 17.66 -0.06 2.68
N ASN A 79 18.04 -0.48 3.87
CA ASN A 79 19.43 -0.80 4.18
C ASN A 79 19.91 -1.94 3.27
N TRP A 80 21.23 -2.15 3.24
CA TRP A 80 21.78 -3.38 2.67
C TRP A 80 21.23 -4.58 3.42
N HIS A 81 20.91 -5.65 2.70
CA HIS A 81 20.43 -6.89 3.29
C HIS A 81 20.58 -8.04 2.31
N THR A 82 20.52 -9.26 2.85
CA THR A 82 20.54 -10.50 2.08
C THR A 82 19.31 -11.33 2.40
N HIS A 83 18.90 -12.18 1.46
CA HIS A 83 17.93 -13.24 1.71
C HIS A 83 18.63 -14.60 1.71
N PRO A 84 18.27 -15.50 2.64
CA PRO A 84 18.77 -16.88 2.61
C PRO A 84 18.16 -17.69 1.47
N GLY A 85 16.95 -17.32 1.04
CA GLY A 85 16.29 -17.81 -0.16
C GLY A 85 16.46 -16.88 -1.36
N LYS A 86 15.78 -17.20 -2.45
CA LYS A 86 15.72 -16.32 -3.62
C LYS A 86 14.84 -15.11 -3.30
N GLN A 87 15.10 -13.98 -3.93
CA GLN A 87 14.11 -12.93 -4.00
C GLN A 87 13.61 -12.74 -5.42
N VAL A 88 12.29 -12.56 -5.61
CA VAL A 88 11.70 -12.20 -6.90
C VAL A 88 11.06 -10.83 -6.77
N LEU A 89 11.56 -9.85 -7.51
CA LEU A 89 10.94 -8.53 -7.59
C LEU A 89 9.98 -8.46 -8.78
N VAL A 90 8.76 -7.98 -8.54
CA VAL A 90 7.79 -7.67 -9.61
C VAL A 90 7.38 -6.21 -9.49
N ILE A 91 7.80 -5.39 -10.45
CA ILE A 91 7.59 -3.96 -10.40
C ILE A 91 6.21 -3.64 -10.97
N THR A 92 5.30 -3.23 -10.09
CA THR A 92 3.90 -2.99 -10.46
C THR A 92 3.65 -1.55 -10.87
N GLU A 93 4.41 -0.59 -10.33
CA GLU A 93 4.24 0.85 -10.52
C GLU A 93 5.57 1.59 -10.35
N GLY A 94 5.69 2.77 -10.97
CA GLY A 94 6.83 3.68 -10.79
C GLY A 94 8.14 3.21 -11.41
N THR A 95 9.23 3.81 -10.92
CA THR A 95 10.62 3.48 -11.26
C THR A 95 11.45 3.38 -9.99
N GLY A 96 12.37 2.43 -9.94
CA GLY A 96 13.25 2.21 -8.80
C GLY A 96 14.64 1.77 -9.23
N TYR A 97 15.50 1.48 -8.27
CA TYR A 97 16.86 1.04 -8.52
C TYR A 97 17.15 -0.20 -7.69
N LEU A 98 17.82 -1.16 -8.31
CA LEU A 98 18.44 -2.29 -7.63
C LEU A 98 19.95 -2.11 -7.69
N LYS A 99 20.58 -2.13 -6.52
CA LYS A 99 22.03 -2.24 -6.40
C LYS A 99 22.33 -3.59 -5.79
N GLU A 100 23.13 -4.41 -6.45
CA GLU A 100 23.73 -5.61 -5.86
C GLU A 100 25.21 -5.32 -5.51
N ASN A 101 25.73 -5.94 -4.45
CA ASN A 101 27.13 -5.77 -4.07
C ASN A 101 28.07 -6.14 -5.23
N GLY A 102 29.04 -5.27 -5.54
CA GLY A 102 30.00 -5.45 -6.63
C GLY A 102 29.43 -5.32 -8.05
N LYS A 103 28.14 -5.02 -8.24
CA LYS A 103 27.52 -4.88 -9.57
C LYS A 103 27.10 -3.43 -9.88
N PRO A 104 26.96 -3.07 -11.16
CA PRO A 104 26.34 -1.80 -11.55
C PRO A 104 24.90 -1.70 -11.05
N ILE A 105 24.38 -0.47 -10.99
CA ILE A 105 22.97 -0.27 -10.64
C ILE A 105 22.08 -0.64 -11.82
N GLN A 106 20.99 -1.32 -11.49
CA GLN A 106 19.93 -1.66 -12.42
C GLN A 106 18.75 -0.73 -12.20
N LEU A 107 18.35 -0.01 -13.24
CA LEU A 107 17.08 0.73 -13.27
C LEU A 107 15.92 -0.27 -13.42
N LEU A 108 14.91 -0.11 -12.59
CA LEU A 108 13.70 -0.93 -12.55
C LEU A 108 12.49 -0.10 -12.95
N ARG A 109 11.61 -0.64 -13.79
CA ARG A 109 10.39 -0.01 -14.29
C ARG A 109 9.21 -0.96 -14.19
N LYS A 110 7.99 -0.40 -14.22
CA LYS A 110 6.75 -1.18 -14.28
C LYS A 110 6.83 -2.29 -15.35
N GLY A 111 6.54 -3.52 -14.93
CA GLY A 111 6.58 -4.72 -15.75
C GLY A 111 7.88 -5.53 -15.62
N ASP A 112 8.95 -4.95 -15.05
CA ASP A 112 10.19 -5.69 -14.83
C ASP A 112 10.01 -6.78 -13.77
N VAL A 113 10.63 -7.93 -14.03
CA VAL A 113 10.75 -9.05 -13.09
C VAL A 113 12.22 -9.37 -12.89
N VAL A 114 12.69 -9.34 -11.64
CA VAL A 114 14.09 -9.59 -11.30
C VAL A 114 14.19 -10.70 -10.28
N ILE A 115 15.14 -11.63 -10.47
CA ILE A 115 15.41 -12.70 -9.50
C ILE A 115 16.78 -12.44 -8.87
N ILE A 116 16.79 -12.18 -7.58
CA ILE A 116 18.00 -11.99 -6.78
C ILE A 116 18.37 -13.33 -6.15
N GLN A 117 19.62 -13.74 -6.34
CA GLN A 117 20.12 -15.02 -5.84
C GLN A 117 20.38 -14.96 -4.33
N PRO A 118 20.33 -16.11 -3.62
CA PRO A 118 20.64 -16.17 -2.20
C PRO A 118 21.99 -15.54 -1.87
N GLY A 119 22.06 -14.81 -0.75
CA GLY A 119 23.31 -14.24 -0.23
C GLY A 119 23.87 -13.03 -0.96
N VAL A 120 23.20 -12.52 -2.00
CA VAL A 120 23.58 -11.23 -2.61
C VAL A 120 23.00 -10.08 -1.79
N GLY A 121 23.84 -9.10 -1.43
CA GLY A 121 23.42 -7.89 -0.71
C GLY A 121 22.77 -6.88 -1.66
N PHE A 122 21.61 -6.30 -1.33
CA PHE A 122 20.93 -5.36 -2.22
C PHE A 122 19.95 -4.38 -1.53
N VAL A 123 19.37 -3.47 -2.33
CA VAL A 123 18.34 -2.48 -1.97
C VAL A 123 17.08 -2.71 -2.83
N GLN A 124 15.86 -2.68 -2.25
CA GLN A 124 14.75 -3.47 -2.82
C GLN A 124 13.35 -2.85 -2.88
N ILE A 125 12.51 -3.35 -3.81
CA ILE A 125 11.03 -3.21 -3.86
C ILE A 125 10.38 -4.58 -4.21
N VAL A 126 10.20 -5.43 -3.18
CA VAL A 126 9.35 -6.65 -2.95
C VAL A 126 9.39 -8.00 -3.71
N MET A 127 9.25 -9.05 -2.86
CA MET A 127 8.65 -10.42 -2.93
C MET A 127 9.67 -11.58 -2.71
N ASN A 128 9.50 -12.39 -1.65
CA ASN A 128 10.50 -13.36 -1.14
C ASN A 128 10.06 -14.83 -1.31
N PRO A 129 10.62 -15.60 -2.27
CA PRO A 129 10.57 -17.06 -2.24
C PRO A 129 11.69 -17.70 -1.39
N ASP A 130 11.30 -18.62 -0.51
CA ASP A 130 12.14 -19.40 0.41
C ASP A 130 12.58 -18.65 1.70
N ILE A 131 11.76 -18.83 2.73
CA ILE A 131 11.97 -18.29 4.09
C ILE A 131 12.42 -19.36 5.10
N LYS A 132 12.83 -20.56 4.65
CA LYS A 132 13.13 -21.69 5.55
C LYS A 132 14.19 -21.36 6.60
N ASN A 133 15.08 -20.40 6.29
CA ASN A 133 16.16 -19.93 7.17
C ASN A 133 15.96 -18.48 7.65
N GLY A 134 14.71 -17.96 7.65
CA GLY A 134 14.38 -16.58 8.00
C GLY A 134 14.04 -15.72 6.78
N VAL A 135 13.39 -14.58 7.04
CA VAL A 135 12.84 -13.73 5.95
C VAL A 135 13.89 -12.79 5.38
N VAL A 136 14.76 -12.20 6.19
CA VAL A 136 15.73 -11.19 5.77
C VAL A 136 16.87 -11.11 6.78
N ASN A 137 18.08 -10.86 6.31
CA ASN A 137 19.22 -10.50 7.14
C ASN A 137 19.65 -9.06 6.83
N TRP A 138 19.37 -8.14 7.76
CA TRP A 138 19.69 -6.73 7.63
C TRP A 138 21.17 -6.46 7.90
N LEU A 139 21.79 -5.67 7.04
CA LEU A 139 23.17 -5.22 7.13
C LEU A 139 23.21 -3.70 7.39
N GLU A 140 24.32 -3.06 7.04
CA GLU A 140 24.53 -1.64 7.20
C GLU A 140 23.54 -0.75 6.43
N ARG A 141 23.31 0.44 6.98
CA ARG A 141 22.54 1.49 6.33
C ARG A 141 23.26 1.97 5.08
N VAL A 142 22.50 2.16 4.00
CA VAL A 142 23.01 2.81 2.78
C VAL A 142 23.21 4.29 3.07
N THR A 143 24.40 4.78 2.81
CA THR A 143 24.73 6.21 2.99
C THR A 143 24.13 7.07 1.87
N ASP A 144 23.96 8.37 2.14
CA ASP A 144 23.48 9.32 1.14
C ASP A 144 24.45 9.40 -0.06
N GLU A 145 25.75 9.28 0.19
CA GLU A 145 26.80 9.23 -0.82
C GLU A 145 26.67 8.01 -1.71
N GLU A 146 26.49 6.81 -1.14
CA GLU A 146 26.25 5.58 -1.91
C GLU A 146 24.98 5.70 -2.75
N TYR A 147 23.89 6.21 -2.16
CA TYR A 147 22.63 6.41 -2.85
C TYR A 147 22.74 7.39 -4.04
N LYS A 148 23.55 8.45 -3.90
CA LYS A 148 23.76 9.47 -4.96
C LYS A 148 24.78 9.03 -6.01
N SER A 149 25.83 8.31 -5.62
CA SER A 149 26.88 7.81 -6.53
C SER A 149 26.35 6.81 -7.56
N GLY A 150 25.13 6.33 -7.32
CA GLY A 150 24.45 5.35 -8.12
C GLY A 150 23.43 5.85 -9.13
N LYS A 151 23.19 7.17 -9.18
CA LYS A 151 22.26 7.81 -10.12
C LYS A 151 22.92 8.22 -11.42
#